data_AF-A0A537XSS8-F1
#
_entry.id   AF-A0A537XSS8-F1
#
_cell.length_a   1.000
_cell.length_b   1.000
_cell.length_c   1.000
_cell.angle_alpha   90.00
_cell.angle_beta   90.00
_cell.angle_gamma   90.00
#
_symmetry.space_group_name_H-M   'P 1'
#
loop_
_entity.id
_entity.type
_entity.pdbx_description
1 polymer ?
#
loop_
_entity_poly.entity_id
_entity_poly.type
_entity_poly.pdbx_seq_one_letter_code
_entity_poly.pdbx_strand_id
1 'polypeptide(L)'
;MSQPDPPGLETDEPLWGGRFDTAPASEAVALSRSLSIDVRLAPQDVESSVAHVRALEDAGLLGAGEAAALEKALRDVGEEIAAGRFAFHPADEDVHSAIERGVT
;
A
#
# COMPACT_ATOMS: atom_id res chain seq x y z
N MET A 1 -8.54 -10.61 37.79
CA MET A 1 -9.36 -11.23 36.72
C MET A 1 -9.19 -10.38 35.48
N SER A 2 -8.19 -10.66 34.65
CA SER A 2 -8.08 -10.00 33.34
C SER A 2 -9.26 -10.46 32.50
N GLN A 3 -10.01 -9.48 32.00
CA GLN A 3 -10.99 -9.74 30.94
C GLN A 3 -10.22 -10.26 29.71
N PRO A 4 -10.76 -11.23 28.96
CA PRO A 4 -10.17 -11.63 27.70
C PRO A 4 -10.28 -10.49 26.68
N ASP A 5 -9.27 -10.33 25.83
CA ASP A 5 -9.29 -9.39 24.73
C ASP A 5 -10.48 -9.70 23.79
N PRO A 6 -11.16 -8.67 23.26
CA PRO A 6 -12.25 -8.87 22.30
C PRO A 6 -11.72 -9.53 21.03
N PRO A 7 -12.53 -10.36 20.35
CA PRO A 7 -12.09 -11.07 19.16
C PRO A 7 -11.77 -10.08 18.02
N GLY A 8 -10.53 -10.20 17.52
CA GLY A 8 -10.01 -9.73 16.23
C GLY A 8 -10.77 -8.58 15.58
N LEU A 9 -10.47 -7.35 15.99
CA LEU A 9 -10.36 -6.30 14.98
C LEU A 9 -9.14 -6.69 14.17
N GLU A 10 -9.30 -6.96 12.87
CA GLU A 10 -8.16 -6.98 11.96
C GLU A 10 -7.48 -5.63 12.15
N THR A 11 -6.38 -5.62 12.91
CA THR A 11 -5.54 -4.44 12.99
C THR A 11 -4.93 -4.36 11.61
N ASP A 12 -5.38 -3.41 10.81
CA ASP A 12 -4.66 -2.95 9.62
C ASP A 12 -3.29 -2.50 10.11
N GLU A 13 -2.37 -3.46 10.20
CA GLU A 13 -1.05 -3.29 10.76
C GLU A 13 -0.25 -2.49 9.72
N PRO A 14 0.38 -1.37 10.11
CA PRO A 14 1.16 -0.60 9.16
C PRO A 14 2.24 -1.48 8.51
N LEU A 15 2.61 -1.18 7.26
CA LEU A 15 3.66 -1.94 6.53
C LEU A 15 5.00 -2.02 7.29
N TRP A 16 5.22 -1.13 8.27
CA TRP A 16 6.39 -1.03 9.12
C TRP A 16 6.23 -1.62 10.54
N GLY A 17 5.08 -2.26 10.84
CA GLY A 17 4.73 -2.78 12.18
C GLY A 17 5.56 -3.99 12.63
N GLY A 18 6.14 -4.76 11.70
CA GLY A 18 6.82 -6.04 11.99
C GLY A 18 8.05 -6.00 12.90
N ARG A 19 8.43 -4.83 13.44
CA ARG A 19 9.55 -4.66 14.38
C ARG A 19 9.11 -4.30 15.81
N PHE A 20 7.81 -4.23 16.08
CA PHE A 20 7.29 -3.95 17.41
C PHE A 20 6.75 -5.21 18.07
N ASP A 21 7.05 -5.40 19.37
CA ASP A 21 6.48 -6.51 20.16
C ASP A 21 4.98 -6.31 20.45
N THR A 22 4.48 -5.08 20.28
CA THR A 22 3.09 -4.68 20.47
C THR A 22 2.69 -3.65 19.42
N ALA A 23 1.39 -3.54 19.11
CA ALA A 23 0.90 -2.55 18.17
C ALA A 23 1.38 -1.11 18.51
N PRO A 24 1.73 -0.29 17.49
CA PRO A 24 2.06 1.11 17.70
C PRO A 24 0.91 1.88 18.38
N ALA A 25 1.24 2.89 19.18
CA ALA A 25 0.25 3.77 19.78
C ALA A 25 -0.59 4.47 18.68
N SER A 26 -1.88 4.67 18.92
CA SER A 26 -2.80 5.26 17.93
C SER A 26 -2.39 6.68 17.54
N GLU A 27 -1.77 7.43 18.45
CA GLU A 27 -1.23 8.77 18.18
C GLU A 27 -0.05 8.72 17.20
N ALA A 28 0.79 7.67 17.28
CA ALA A 28 1.90 7.49 16.35
C ALA A 28 1.41 7.15 14.94
N VAL A 29 0.42 6.26 14.83
CA VAL A 29 -0.23 5.94 13.54
C VAL A 29 -0.96 7.15 12.96
N ALA A 30 -1.65 7.93 13.80
CA ALA A 30 -2.31 9.15 13.34
C ALA A 30 -1.31 10.20 12.84
N LEU A 31 -0.15 10.31 13.49
CA LEU A 31 0.92 11.24 13.11
C LEU A 31 1.59 10.85 11.79
N SER A 32 1.66 9.55 11.47
CA SER A 32 2.37 9.07 10.27
C SER A 32 1.55 9.19 8.98
N ARG A 33 0.22 9.35 9.08
CA ARG A 33 -0.68 9.44 7.93
C ARG A 33 -0.43 10.68 7.08
N SER A 34 -0.18 10.47 5.79
CA SER A 34 0.08 11.53 4.82
C SER A 34 -0.83 11.49 3.58
N LEU A 35 -1.71 10.49 3.45
CA LEU A 35 -2.57 10.29 2.28
C LEU A 35 -3.31 11.55 1.80
N SER A 36 -3.85 12.33 2.74
CA SER A 36 -4.58 13.57 2.43
C SER A 36 -3.75 14.65 1.70
N ILE A 37 -2.42 14.52 1.72
CA ILE A 37 -1.46 15.45 1.12
C ILE A 37 -0.72 14.78 -0.04
N ASP A 38 -0.28 13.53 0.12
CA ASP A 38 0.59 12.85 -0.83
C ASP A 38 -0.13 12.10 -1.95
N VAL A 39 -1.47 11.98 -1.92
CA VAL A 39 -2.25 11.37 -3.02
C VAL A 39 -1.95 12.00 -4.39
N ARG A 40 -1.53 13.28 -4.41
CA ARG A 40 -1.06 13.98 -5.61
C ARG A 40 0.17 13.35 -6.27
N LEU A 41 0.89 12.49 -5.55
CA LEU A 41 2.07 11.77 -5.98
C LEU A 41 1.76 10.39 -6.59
N ALA A 42 0.49 9.97 -6.62
CA ALA A 42 0.09 8.69 -7.21
C ALA A 42 0.63 8.47 -8.65
N PRO A 43 0.65 9.47 -9.55
CA PRO A 43 1.23 9.27 -10.88
C PRO A 43 2.73 8.94 -10.85
N GLN A 44 3.48 9.54 -9.93
CA GLN A 44 4.91 9.30 -9.77
C GLN A 44 5.16 7.94 -9.13
N ASP A 45 4.37 7.57 -8.13
CA ASP A 45 4.48 6.27 -7.47
C ASP A 45 4.24 5.12 -8.46
N VAL A 46 3.15 5.17 -9.24
CA VAL A 46 2.83 4.18 -10.28
C VAL A 46 3.96 4.02 -11.29
N GLU A 47 4.51 5.12 -11.81
CA GLU A 47 5.59 5.04 -12.81
C GLU A 47 6.90 4.51 -12.20
N SER A 48 7.21 4.85 -10.94
CA SER A 48 8.37 4.29 -10.25
C SER A 48 8.21 2.80 -9.95
N SER A 49 7.00 2.37 -9.57
CA SER A 49 6.66 0.97 -9.31
C SER A 49 6.71 0.13 -10.59
N VAL A 50 6.21 0.66 -11.71
CA VAL A 50 6.36 0.01 -13.03
C VAL A 50 7.83 -0.13 -13.41
N ALA A 51 8.64 0.92 -13.21
CA ALA A 51 10.07 0.84 -13.47
C ALA A 51 10.76 -0.20 -12.57
N HIS A 52 10.33 -0.32 -11.31
CA HIS A 52 10.85 -1.32 -10.39
C HIS A 52 10.47 -2.75 -10.82
N VAL A 53 9.22 -2.98 -11.24
CA VAL A 53 8.79 -4.28 -11.80
C VAL A 53 9.67 -4.71 -12.97
N ARG A 54 9.98 -3.81 -13.90
CA ARG A 54 10.90 -4.08 -15.01
C ARG A 54 12.30 -4.43 -14.55
N ALA A 55 12.81 -3.69 -13.56
CA ALA A 55 14.12 -3.99 -12.98
C ALA A 55 14.16 -5.37 -12.29
N LEU A 56 13.05 -5.79 -11.67
CA LEU A 56 12.92 -7.12 -11.07
C LEU A 56 12.83 -8.23 -12.12
N GLU A 57 12.15 -8.00 -13.25
CA GLU A 57 12.15 -8.91 -14.41
C GLU A 57 13.56 -9.06 -14.98
N ASP A 58 14.25 -7.94 -15.23
CA ASP A 58 15.63 -7.93 -15.76
C ASP A 58 16.61 -8.65 -14.81
N ALA A 59 16.37 -8.57 -13.50
CA ALA A 59 17.15 -9.29 -12.49
C ALA A 59 16.79 -10.79 -12.37
N GLY A 60 15.78 -11.27 -13.10
CA GLY A 60 15.28 -12.64 -13.03
C GLY A 60 14.54 -12.97 -11.74
N LEU A 61 14.04 -11.95 -11.02
CA LEU A 61 13.26 -12.09 -9.80
C LEU A 61 11.75 -12.20 -10.08
N LEU A 62 11.32 -11.78 -11.28
CA LEU A 62 9.97 -11.97 -11.79
C LEU A 62 10.02 -12.63 -13.16
N GLY A 63 9.08 -13.54 -13.43
CA GLY A 63 8.84 -14.03 -14.78
C GLY A 63 8.09 -12.99 -15.62
N ALA A 64 8.24 -13.04 -16.95
CA ALA A 64 7.60 -12.09 -17.86
C ALA A 64 6.07 -12.00 -17.71
N GLY A 65 5.40 -13.12 -17.38
CA GLY A 65 3.96 -13.12 -17.12
C GLY A 65 3.58 -12.40 -15.83
N GLU A 66 4.39 -12.54 -14.78
CA GLU A 66 4.19 -11.87 -13.49
C GLU A 66 4.46 -10.37 -13.62
N ALA A 67 5.55 -10.00 -14.29
CA ALA A 67 5.89 -8.60 -14.58
C ALA A 67 4.78 -7.90 -15.39
N ALA A 68 4.30 -8.53 -16.47
CA ALA A 68 3.22 -7.99 -17.27
C ALA A 68 1.90 -7.82 -16.49
N ALA A 69 1.57 -8.76 -15.59
CA ALA A 69 0.39 -8.67 -14.74
C ALA A 69 0.50 -7.51 -13.74
N LEU A 70 1.65 -7.37 -13.08
CA LEU A 70 1.91 -6.28 -12.13
C LEU A 70 1.93 -4.92 -12.80
N GLU A 71 2.59 -4.77 -13.96
CA GLU A 71 2.57 -3.52 -14.73
C GLU A 71 1.14 -3.11 -15.09
N LYS A 72 0.31 -4.07 -15.51
CA LYS A 72 -1.09 -3.81 -15.84
C LYS A 72 -1.86 -3.35 -14.59
N ALA A 73 -1.76 -4.08 -13.48
CA ALA A 73 -2.46 -3.75 -12.25
C ALA A 73 -2.08 -2.35 -11.72
N LEU A 74 -0.78 -2.01 -11.72
CA LEU A 74 -0.30 -0.69 -11.35
C LEU A 74 -0.91 0.43 -12.21
N ARG A 75 -1.00 0.22 -13.52
CA ARG A 75 -1.61 1.20 -14.44
C ARG A 75 -3.11 1.32 -14.23
N ASP A 76 -3.81 0.20 -14.06
CA ASP A 76 -5.25 0.20 -13.78
C ASP A 76 -5.56 1.00 -12.50
N VAL A 77 -4.81 0.76 -11.41
CA VAL A 77 -4.94 1.51 -10.14
C VAL A 77 -4.64 3.00 -10.35
N GLY A 78 -3.57 3.33 -11.09
CA GLY A 78 -3.24 4.72 -11.41
C GLY A 78 -4.35 5.44 -12.18
N GLU A 79 -5.00 4.76 -13.14
CA GLU A 79 -6.14 5.28 -13.89
C GLU A 79 -7.38 5.47 -13.01
N GLU A 80 -7.65 4.54 -12.08
CA GLU A 80 -8.74 4.67 -11.12
C GLU A 80 -8.54 5.86 -10.18
N ILE A 81 -7.32 6.06 -9.67
CA ILE A 81 -6.99 7.21 -8.82
C ILE A 81 -7.15 8.50 -9.61
N ALA A 82 -6.59 8.58 -10.82
CA ALA A 82 -6.68 9.77 -11.67
C ALA A 82 -8.13 10.12 -12.04
N ALA A 83 -8.99 9.12 -12.17
CA ALA A 83 -10.41 9.31 -12.47
C ALA A 83 -11.29 9.52 -11.22
N GLY A 84 -10.71 9.51 -10.01
CA GLY A 84 -11.46 9.63 -8.76
C GLY A 84 -12.39 8.45 -8.47
N ARG A 85 -12.11 7.27 -9.05
CA ARG A 85 -12.89 6.04 -8.84
C ARG A 85 -12.26 5.10 -7.81
N PHE A 86 -10.97 5.28 -7.53
CA PHE A 86 -10.26 4.45 -6.55
C PHE A 86 -10.84 4.66 -5.14
N ALA A 87 -11.18 3.56 -4.47
CA ALA A 87 -11.70 3.58 -3.11
C ALA A 87 -10.54 3.50 -2.11
N PHE A 88 -10.14 4.66 -1.58
CA PHE A 88 -9.20 4.74 -0.47
C PHE A 88 -9.81 4.14 0.80
N HIS A 89 -9.01 3.36 1.53
CA HIS A 89 -9.40 2.73 2.78
C HIS A 89 -8.98 3.61 3.96
N PRO A 90 -9.75 3.67 5.07
CA PRO A 90 -9.35 4.42 6.26
C PRO A 90 -8.03 3.98 6.89
N ALA A 91 -7.48 2.83 6.51
CA ALA A 91 -6.18 2.36 6.96
C ALA A 91 -5.03 2.58 5.98
N ASP A 92 -5.30 3.12 4.79
CA ASP A 92 -4.24 3.61 3.92
C ASP A 92 -3.50 4.73 4.66
N GLU A 93 -2.22 4.50 4.94
CA GLU A 93 -1.37 5.46 5.66
C GLU A 93 -0.98 6.61 4.72
N ASP A 94 -0.60 6.25 3.50
CA ASP A 94 -0.07 7.10 2.45
C ASP A 94 -0.47 6.58 1.06
N VAL A 95 -0.11 7.31 0.01
CA VAL A 95 -0.41 6.91 -1.37
C VAL A 95 0.25 5.58 -1.77
N HIS A 96 1.43 5.26 -1.24
CA HIS A 96 2.18 4.05 -1.57
C HIS A 96 1.44 2.81 -1.06
N SER A 97 1.06 2.80 0.22
CA SER A 97 0.27 1.73 0.84
C SER A 97 -1.11 1.56 0.18
N ALA A 98 -1.73 2.66 -0.25
CA ALA A 98 -2.98 2.60 -1.01
C ALA A 98 -2.80 1.91 -2.36
N ILE A 99 -1.73 2.23 -3.11
CA ILE A 99 -1.43 1.62 -4.41
C ILE A 99 -1.05 0.14 -4.24
N GLU A 100 -0.22 -0.20 -3.25
CA GLU A 100 0.14 -1.59 -2.93
C GLU A 100 -1.10 -2.45 -2.64
N ARG A 101 -2.03 -1.94 -1.82
CA ARG A 101 -3.33 -2.59 -1.57
C ARG A 101 -4.20 -2.69 -2.81
N GLY A 102 -4.10 -1.74 -3.75
CA GLY A 102 -4.84 -1.79 -5.01
C GLY A 102 -4.32 -2.87 -5.98
N VAL A 103 -3.08 -3.32 -5.80
CA VAL A 103 -2.39 -4.29 -6.68
C VAL A 103 -2.36 -5.71 -6.10
N THR A 104 -2.59 -5.86 -4.79
CA THR A 104 -2.54 -7.14 -4.04
C THR A 104 -3.92 -7.72 -3.80
#